data_AF-A0A9E1QUN3-F1
#
_entry.id   AF-A0A9E1QUN3-F1
#
_cell.length_a   1.000
_cell.length_b   1.000
_cell.length_c   1.000
_cell.angle_alpha   90.00
_cell.angle_beta   90.00
_cell.angle_gamma   90.00
#
_symmetry.space_group_name_H-M   'P 1'
#
loop_
_entity.id
_entity.type
_entity.pdbx_description
1 polymer ?
#
loop_
_entity_poly.entity_id
_entity_poly.type
_entity_poly.pdbx_seq_one_letter_code
_entity_poly.pdbx_strand_id
1 'polypeptide(L)'
;MRDLVQHDGVYYKKFSNVPFSGKVTGPFNGLITNGKREGAWICYYAGGQLHYKGNYKKGKMEGEWITYHRKGQLNSKGNYKNGKREGEWVVYSGNGIPYKSKTGTFKNGVKIGD
;
A
#
# COMPACT_ATOMS: atom_id res chain seq x y z
N MET A 1 -15.57 -7.83 -9.81
CA MET A 1 -14.20 -7.31 -9.63
C MET A 1 -13.11 -8.13 -10.34
N ARG A 2 -13.48 -9.25 -11.00
CA ARG A 2 -12.54 -10.08 -11.78
C ARG A 2 -12.26 -9.51 -13.19
N ASP A 3 -12.72 -8.29 -13.43
CA ASP A 3 -12.77 -7.69 -14.77
C ASP A 3 -11.89 -6.45 -14.86
N LEU A 4 -11.02 -6.20 -13.88
CA LEU A 4 -10.01 -5.15 -14.01
C LEU A 4 -8.69 -5.76 -14.47
N VAL A 5 -8.10 -5.19 -15.50
CA VAL A 5 -6.75 -5.51 -15.99
C VAL A 5 -5.85 -4.30 -15.76
N GLN A 6 -4.57 -4.54 -15.52
CA GLN A 6 -3.58 -3.48 -15.32
C GLN A 6 -2.59 -3.46 -16.47
N HIS A 7 -2.42 -2.29 -17.10
CA HIS A 7 -1.41 -2.03 -18.12
C HIS A 7 -0.62 -0.78 -17.69
N ASP A 8 0.70 -0.89 -17.58
CA ASP A 8 1.60 0.21 -17.18
C ASP A 8 1.16 0.96 -15.91
N GLY A 9 0.67 0.21 -14.92
CA GLY A 9 0.22 0.76 -13.65
C GLY A 9 -1.18 1.39 -13.68
N VAL A 10 -1.85 1.41 -14.83
CA VAL A 10 -3.20 1.95 -15.03
C VAL A 10 -4.21 0.81 -15.10
N TYR A 11 -5.29 0.90 -14.32
CA TYR A 11 -6.38 -0.07 -14.32
C TYR A 11 -7.41 0.24 -15.39
N TYR A 12 -7.86 -0.80 -16.09
CA TYR A 12 -8.90 -0.76 -17.12
C TYR A 12 -9.94 -1.84 -16.86
N LYS A 13 -11.17 -1.66 -17.33
CA LYS A 13 -12.11 -2.80 -17.43
C LYS A 13 -11.66 -3.71 -18.57
N LYS A 14 -11.79 -5.02 -18.38
CA LYS A 14 -11.55 -6.04 -19.41
C LYS A 14 -12.40 -5.67 -20.63
N PHE A 15 -11.76 -5.57 -21.80
CA PHE A 15 -12.35 -5.10 -23.06
C PHE A 15 -12.64 -3.59 -23.15
N SER A 16 -12.01 -2.78 -22.30
CA SER A 16 -12.09 -1.31 -22.37
C SER A 16 -10.71 -0.69 -22.46
N ASN A 17 -10.59 0.33 -23.30
CA ASN A 17 -9.39 1.18 -23.40
C ASN A 17 -9.51 2.47 -22.56
N VAL A 18 -10.60 2.62 -21.81
CA VAL A 18 -10.81 3.77 -20.92
C VAL A 18 -10.31 3.41 -19.51
N PRO A 19 -9.42 4.22 -18.91
CA PRO A 19 -8.98 4.00 -17.55
C PRO A 19 -10.15 3.94 -16.58
N PHE A 20 -10.15 2.94 -15.71
CA PHE A 20 -11.25 2.68 -14.79
C PHE A 20 -11.34 3.77 -13.71
N SER A 21 -12.56 4.21 -13.43
CA SER A 21 -12.88 5.07 -12.29
C SER A 21 -14.02 4.44 -11.50
N GLY A 22 -13.82 4.22 -10.20
CA GLY A 22 -14.82 3.61 -9.33
C GLY A 22 -14.24 2.97 -8.08
N LYS A 23 -15.13 2.58 -7.17
CA LYS A 23 -14.78 1.86 -5.95
C LYS A 23 -14.49 0.39 -6.26
N VAL A 24 -13.48 -0.16 -5.59
CA VAL A 24 -13.17 -1.59 -5.53
C VAL A 24 -13.37 -2.10 -4.10
N THR A 25 -13.80 -3.34 -3.95
CA THR A 25 -14.20 -4.05 -2.72
C THR A 25 -13.86 -5.55 -2.77
N GLY A 26 -13.53 -6.17 -1.65
CA GLY A 26 -13.19 -7.60 -1.56
C GLY A 26 -11.74 -7.76 -1.11
N PRO A 27 -10.83 -8.39 -1.88
CA PRO A 27 -9.42 -8.48 -1.48
C PRO A 27 -8.74 -7.12 -1.41
N PHE A 28 -9.29 -6.11 -2.10
CA PHE A 28 -8.89 -4.72 -2.03
C PHE A 28 -10.12 -3.84 -1.83
N ASN A 29 -10.05 -2.89 -0.90
CA ASN A 29 -11.07 -1.86 -0.71
C ASN A 29 -10.44 -0.49 -0.95
N GLY A 30 -10.99 0.30 -1.87
CA GLY A 30 -10.47 1.64 -2.17
C GLY A 30 -11.10 2.29 -3.41
N LEU A 31 -10.60 3.46 -3.80
CA LEU A 31 -11.09 4.23 -4.95
C LEU A 31 -10.05 4.32 -6.08
N ILE A 32 -10.41 3.87 -7.28
CA ILE A 32 -9.60 4.11 -8.47
C ILE A 32 -10.17 5.32 -9.21
N THR A 33 -9.31 6.24 -9.62
CA THR A 33 -9.64 7.40 -10.44
C THR A 33 -8.69 7.45 -11.63
N ASN A 34 -9.24 7.47 -12.85
CA ASN A 34 -8.47 7.45 -14.10
C ASN A 34 -7.41 6.34 -14.12
N GLY A 35 -7.82 5.15 -13.69
CA GLY A 35 -7.00 3.96 -13.60
C GLY A 35 -5.91 4.00 -12.53
N LYS A 36 -5.89 4.99 -11.63
CA LYS A 36 -4.91 5.10 -10.55
C LYS A 36 -5.59 5.06 -9.18
N ARG A 37 -4.94 4.41 -8.21
CA ARG A 37 -5.44 4.36 -6.82
C ARG A 37 -5.44 5.75 -6.18
N GLU A 38 -6.48 6.05 -5.41
CA GLU A 38 -6.70 7.34 -4.77
C GLU A 38 -7.32 7.15 -3.38
N GLY A 39 -6.93 8.00 -2.43
CA GLY A 39 -7.45 8.01 -1.07
C GLY A 39 -7.10 6.76 -0.27
N ALA A 40 -7.94 6.47 0.73
CA ALA A 40 -7.76 5.35 1.63
C ALA A 40 -7.86 4.00 0.90
N TRP A 41 -6.92 3.12 1.20
CA TRP A 41 -6.81 1.81 0.59
C TRP A 41 -6.53 0.75 1.64
N ILE A 42 -7.24 -0.37 1.51
CA ILE A 42 -7.08 -1.54 2.36
C ILE A 42 -6.90 -2.76 1.45
N CYS A 43 -5.99 -3.65 1.84
CA CYS A 43 -5.77 -4.93 1.19
C CYS A 43 -5.81 -6.04 2.23
N TYR A 44 -6.41 -7.16 1.86
CA TYR A 44 -6.53 -8.35 2.70
C TYR A 44 -5.75 -9.51 2.09
N TYR A 45 -5.24 -10.38 2.95
CA TYR A 45 -4.77 -11.70 2.55
C TYR A 45 -5.93 -12.55 2.04
N ALA A 46 -5.62 -13.64 1.33
CA ALA A 46 -6.64 -14.57 0.81
C ALA A 46 -7.55 -15.15 1.91
N GLY A 47 -7.09 -15.21 3.16
CA GLY A 47 -7.89 -15.64 4.32
C GLY A 47 -8.71 -14.53 4.98
N GLY A 48 -8.77 -13.33 4.40
CA GLY A 48 -9.51 -12.18 4.93
C GLY A 48 -8.79 -11.35 5.99
N GLN A 49 -7.61 -11.78 6.46
CA GLN A 49 -6.82 -11.00 7.41
C GLN A 49 -6.29 -9.72 6.75
N LEU A 50 -6.26 -8.61 7.48
CA LEU A 50 -5.71 -7.35 7.01
C LEU A 50 -4.23 -7.54 6.62
N HIS A 51 -3.88 -7.16 5.40
CA HIS A 51 -2.51 -7.20 4.89
C HIS A 51 -1.86 -5.83 4.99
N TYR A 52 -2.52 -4.79 4.45
CA TYR A 52 -2.06 -3.42 4.61
C TYR A 52 -3.20 -2.42 4.54
N LYS A 53 -2.94 -1.25 5.11
CA LYS A 53 -3.75 -0.05 4.94
C LYS A 53 -2.88 1.19 4.79
N GLY A 54 -3.36 2.16 4.05
CA GLY A 54 -2.69 3.45 3.87
C GLY A 54 -3.44 4.30 2.84
N ASN A 55 -2.82 5.39 2.39
CA ASN A 55 -3.41 6.25 1.36
C ASN A 55 -2.61 6.23 0.06
N TYR A 56 -3.32 6.39 -1.06
CA TYR A 56 -2.74 6.65 -2.37
C TYR A 56 -3.11 8.06 -2.86
N LYS A 57 -2.20 8.67 -3.61
CA LYS A 57 -2.42 9.91 -4.35
C LYS A 57 -1.91 9.71 -5.77
N LYS A 58 -2.80 9.76 -6.77
CA LYS A 58 -2.46 9.52 -8.19
C LYS A 58 -1.64 8.24 -8.40
N GLY A 59 -2.03 7.16 -7.70
CA GLY A 59 -1.39 5.84 -7.80
C GLY A 59 -0.11 5.67 -6.98
N LYS A 60 0.37 6.70 -6.29
CA LYS A 60 1.57 6.64 -5.42
C LYS A 60 1.17 6.59 -3.95
N MET A 61 1.88 5.81 -3.14
CA MET A 61 1.67 5.76 -1.69
C MET A 61 1.94 7.14 -1.08
N GLU A 62 1.07 7.59 -0.19
CA GLU A 62 1.12 8.90 0.46
C GLU A 62 0.66 8.78 1.93
N GLY A 63 1.31 9.52 2.82
CA GLY A 63 0.99 9.55 4.25
C GLY A 63 1.30 8.24 4.96
N GLU A 64 0.59 7.98 6.05
CA GLU A 64 0.83 6.81 6.91
C GLU A 64 0.45 5.51 6.19
N TRP A 65 1.35 4.52 6.32
CA TRP A 65 1.18 3.17 5.83
C TRP A 65 1.47 2.17 6.92
N ILE A 66 0.60 1.18 7.05
CA ILE A 66 0.71 0.09 8.02
C ILE A 66 0.52 -1.23 7.29
N THR A 67 1.44 -2.16 7.53
CA THR A 67 1.36 -3.53 7.02
C THR A 67 1.38 -4.52 8.17
N TYR A 68 0.76 -5.67 7.96
CA TYR A 68 0.58 -6.72 8.97
C TYR A 68 1.07 -8.05 8.40
N HIS A 69 1.57 -8.92 9.28
CA HIS A 69 1.86 -10.31 8.98
C HIS A 69 0.56 -11.10 8.80
N ARG A 70 0.62 -12.27 8.16
CA ARG A 70 -0.57 -13.12 7.91
C ARG A 70 -1.32 -13.51 9.20
N LYS A 71 -0.61 -13.61 10.32
CA LYS A 71 -1.18 -13.90 11.64
C LYS A 71 -1.69 -12.64 12.38
N GLY A 72 -1.70 -11.47 11.73
CA GLY A 72 -2.26 -10.22 12.24
C GLY A 72 -1.28 -9.32 13.01
N GLN A 73 -0.04 -9.77 13.27
CA GLN A 73 0.95 -8.94 13.96
C GLN A 73 1.38 -7.77 13.07
N LEU A 74 1.72 -6.63 13.68
CA LEU A 74 2.30 -5.50 12.96
C LEU A 74 3.60 -5.94 12.27
N ASN A 75 3.69 -5.71 10.96
CA ASN A 75 4.87 -6.03 10.15
C ASN A 75 5.71 -4.77 9.89
N SER A 76 5.07 -3.66 9.52
CA SER A 76 5.76 -2.37 9.44
C SER A 76 4.81 -1.20 9.49
N LYS A 77 5.34 -0.05 9.91
CA LYS A 77 4.66 1.24 9.86
C LYS A 77 5.62 2.35 9.51
N GLY A 78 5.11 3.38 8.83
CA GLY A 78 5.86 4.60 8.50
C GLY A 78 5.11 5.43 7.48
N ASN A 79 5.73 6.54 7.03
CA ASN A 79 5.11 7.42 6.06
C ASN A 79 5.70 7.25 4.66
N TYR A 80 4.86 7.42 3.64
CA TYR A 80 5.27 7.60 2.26
C TYR A 80 5.01 9.04 1.80
N LYS A 81 5.89 9.53 0.94
CA LYS A 81 5.71 10.75 0.18
C LYS A 81 6.01 10.47 -1.28
N ASN A 82 5.04 10.66 -2.16
CA ASN A 82 5.15 10.38 -3.60
C ASN A 82 5.69 8.96 -3.90
N GLY A 83 5.24 7.96 -3.12
CA GLY A 83 5.63 6.56 -3.30
C GLY A 83 6.99 6.20 -2.71
N LYS A 84 7.67 7.12 -2.02
CA LYS A 84 8.97 6.88 -1.38
C LYS A 84 8.85 6.97 0.14
N ARG A 85 9.58 6.14 0.88
CA ARG A 85 9.61 6.21 2.35
C ARG A 85 10.12 7.58 2.80
N GLU A 86 9.44 8.15 3.78
CA GLU A 86 9.74 9.47 4.34
C GLU A 86 9.56 9.42 5.86
N GLY A 87 10.50 9.98 6.60
CA GLY A 87 10.49 10.01 8.07
C GLY A 87 10.79 8.65 8.70
N GLU A 88 10.32 8.47 9.93
CA GLU A 88 10.55 7.25 10.70
C GLU A 88 9.81 6.05 10.10
N TRP A 89 10.54 4.95 10.01
CA TRP A 89 10.02 3.66 9.59
C TRP A 89 10.43 2.61 10.61
N VAL A 90 9.47 1.77 11.00
CA VAL A 90 9.74 0.62 11.85
C VAL A 90 9.25 -0.64 11.16
N VAL A 91 10.12 -1.66 11.12
CA VAL A 91 9.81 -2.98 10.58
C VAL A 91 10.00 -4.00 11.69
N TYR A 92 9.03 -4.88 11.88
CA TYR A 92 8.97 -5.87 12.95
C TYR A 92 9.01 -7.28 12.38
N SER A 93 9.68 -8.19 13.08
CA SER A 93 9.60 -9.63 12.85
C SER A 93 8.22 -10.17 13.19
N GLY A 94 7.93 -11.41 12.80
CA GLY A 94 6.67 -12.08 13.16
C GLY A 94 6.45 -12.23 14.68
N ASN A 95 7.51 -12.09 15.47
CA ASN A 95 7.48 -12.12 16.94
C ASN A 95 7.44 -10.71 17.56
N GLY A 96 7.29 -9.66 16.77
CA GLY A 96 7.20 -8.26 17.23
C GLY A 96 8.54 -7.59 17.52
N ILE A 97 9.68 -8.23 17.22
CA ILE A 97 11.01 -7.64 17.44
C ILE A 97 11.36 -6.74 16.26
N PRO A 98 11.74 -5.45 16.47
CA PRO A 98 12.17 -4.58 15.40
C PRO A 98 13.42 -5.10 14.66
N TYR A 99 13.37 -5.14 13.33
CA TYR A 99 14.55 -5.36 12.50
C TYR A 99 15.36 -4.07 12.43
N LYS A 100 16.38 -3.92 13.28
CA LYS A 100 17.24 -2.71 13.32
C LYS A 100 17.78 -2.31 11.94
N SER A 101 18.14 -3.27 11.09
CA SER A 101 18.62 -2.99 9.73
C SER A 101 17.56 -2.40 8.78
N LYS A 102 16.26 -2.63 9.05
CA LYS A 102 15.14 -2.19 8.20
C LYS A 102 14.33 -1.02 8.80
N THR A 103 14.49 -0.80 10.09
CA THR A 103 13.99 0.36 10.83
C THR A 103 14.95 1.53 10.66
N GLY A 104 14.45 2.76 10.73
CA GLY A 104 15.26 3.98 10.72
C GLY A 104 14.54 5.15 10.09
N THR A 105 15.25 6.26 9.93
CA THR A 105 14.74 7.48 9.29
C THR A 105 15.06 7.48 7.80
N PHE A 106 14.07 7.76 6.97
CA PHE A 106 14.18 7.78 5.52
C PHE A 106 13.90 9.16 4.94
N LYS A 107 14.64 9.54 3.90
CA LYS A 107 14.38 10.73 3.09
C LYS A 107 14.36 10.34 1.63
N ASN A 108 13.27 10.62 0.92
CA ASN A 108 13.11 10.25 -0.49
C ASN A 108 13.46 8.78 -0.77
N GLY A 109 13.09 7.88 0.16
CA GLY A 109 13.34 6.43 0.05
C GLY A 109 14.73 5.96 0.45
N VAL A 110 15.67 6.87 0.76
CA VAL A 110 17.02 6.52 1.21
C VAL A 110 17.06 6.57 2.74
N LYS A 111 17.62 5.53 3.37
CA LYS A 111 17.85 5.50 4.82
C LYS A 111 18.96 6.50 5.17
N ILE A 112 18.68 7.42 6.09
CA ILE A 112 19.61 8.48 6.52
C ILE A 112 19.96 8.41 8.01
N GLY A 113 19.30 7.53 8.77
CA GLY A 113 19.57 7.33 10.19
C GLY A 113 18.87 6.10 10.73
N ASP A 114 19.24 5.71 11.95
CA ASP A 114 18.55 4.71 12.78
C ASP A 114 17.53 5.38 13.71
#